data_AF-A0AAJ2T7P3-F1
#
_entry.id   AF-A0AAJ2T7P3-F1
#
_cell.length_a   1.000
_cell.length_b   1.000
_cell.length_c   1.000
_cell.angle_alpha   90.00
_cell.angle_beta   90.00
_cell.angle_gamma   90.00
#
_symmetry.space_group_name_H-M   'P 1'
#
loop_
_entity.id
_entity.type
_entity.pdbx_description
1 polymer ?
#
loop_
_entity_poly.entity_id
_entity_poly.type
_entity_poly.pdbx_seq_one_letter_code
_entity_poly.pdbx_strand_id
1 'polypeptide(L)'
;MGILKRLFRNKNENSVAFRRDMAKHLSGRAIKYCTERAPDGGDTVIGHAGSLSIKDDEFIVLSSADIVFRCKVDELRAWELMSNDGAMLTGPDITQGGKERTVIVYYTYYIK
;
A
#
# COMPACT_ATOMS: atom_id res chain seq x y z
N MET A 1 22.64 7.69 -3.65
CA MET A 1 22.60 6.89 -2.41
C MET A 1 21.67 5.65 -2.47
N GLY A 2 21.48 4.99 -3.62
CA GLY A 2 20.34 4.05 -3.79
C GLY A 2 20.65 2.56 -3.95
N ILE A 3 21.88 2.20 -4.36
CA ILE A 3 22.15 0.83 -4.84
C ILE A 3 22.44 -0.13 -3.69
N LEU A 4 23.09 0.34 -2.62
CA LEU A 4 23.49 -0.51 -1.49
C LEU A 4 22.31 -0.95 -0.61
N LYS A 5 21.26 -0.12 -0.49
CA LYS A 5 20.15 -0.37 0.45
C LYS A 5 19.24 -1.53 0.01
N ARG A 6 19.26 -1.88 -1.28
CA ARG A 6 18.45 -2.98 -1.85
C ARG A 6 19.00 -4.36 -1.46
N LEU A 7 20.31 -4.48 -1.21
CA LEU A 7 20.95 -5.74 -0.78
C LEU A 7 20.70 -6.08 0.70
N PHE A 8 20.35 -5.09 1.54
CA PHE A 8 20.14 -5.27 2.98
C PHE A 8 18.67 -5.20 3.40
N ARG A 9 17.70 -5.34 2.47
CA ARG A 9 16.30 -5.51 2.88
C ARG A 9 16.16 -6.81 3.66
N ASN A 10 15.55 -6.72 4.83
CA ASN A 10 15.22 -7.89 5.63
C ASN A 10 14.35 -8.82 4.78
N LYS A 11 14.81 -10.04 4.51
CA LYS A 11 14.08 -10.98 3.64
C LYS A 11 12.84 -11.58 4.31
N ASN A 12 12.67 -11.36 5.62
CA ASN A 12 11.50 -11.85 6.34
C ASN A 12 10.33 -10.88 6.19
N GLU A 13 9.41 -11.20 5.29
CA GLU A 13 8.22 -10.41 4.97
C GLU A 13 7.27 -10.20 6.16
N ASN A 14 7.33 -11.10 7.15
CA ASN A 14 6.54 -11.01 8.36
C ASN A 14 7.17 -10.11 9.44
N SER A 15 8.42 -9.66 9.24
CA SER A 15 9.09 -8.80 10.21
C SER A 15 8.57 -7.37 10.17
N VAL A 16 8.45 -6.73 11.34
CA VAL A 16 8.09 -5.31 11.45
C VAL A 16 9.06 -4.41 10.66
N ALA A 17 10.35 -4.75 10.65
CA ALA A 17 11.36 -4.03 9.88
C ALA A 17 11.05 -4.06 8.37
N PHE A 18 10.69 -5.22 7.82
CA PHE A 18 10.31 -5.33 6.41
C PHE A 18 9.06 -4.52 6.09
N ARG A 19 8.02 -4.61 6.94
CA ARG A 19 6.76 -3.85 6.75
C ARG A 19 7.03 -2.34 6.71
N ARG A 20 7.82 -1.84 7.64
CA ARG A 20 8.27 -0.43 7.68
C ARG A 20 9.07 -0.04 6.43
N ASP A 21 10.00 -0.88 5.99
CA ASP A 21 10.81 -0.61 4.80
C ASP A 21 9.97 -0.62 3.51
N MET A 22 9.01 -1.55 3.40
CA MET A 22 8.09 -1.62 2.28
C MET A 22 7.15 -0.41 2.27
N ALA A 23 6.54 -0.07 3.41
CA ALA A 23 5.69 1.11 3.54
C ALA A 23 6.44 2.38 3.08
N LYS A 24 7.70 2.55 3.50
CA LYS A 24 8.55 3.68 3.08
C LYS A 24 8.86 3.67 1.58
N HIS A 25 9.03 2.50 0.97
CA HIS A 25 9.26 2.33 -0.46
C HIS A 25 8.02 2.68 -1.31
N LEU A 26 6.83 2.44 -0.76
CA LEU A 26 5.55 2.74 -1.40
C LEU A 26 5.09 4.18 -1.19
N SER A 27 5.44 4.78 -0.05
CA SER A 27 5.07 6.15 0.31
C SER A 27 5.57 7.16 -0.72
N GLY A 28 4.72 8.13 -1.06
CA GLY A 28 4.99 9.17 -2.06
C GLY A 28 4.59 8.81 -3.49
N ARG A 29 4.13 7.58 -3.75
CA ARG A 29 3.65 7.19 -5.09
C ARG A 29 2.24 7.73 -5.35
N ALA A 30 2.04 8.25 -6.56
CA ALA A 30 0.71 8.58 -7.06
C ALA A 30 0.00 7.33 -7.56
N ILE A 31 -1.31 7.25 -7.31
CA ILE A 31 -2.16 6.15 -7.77
C ILE A 31 -3.18 6.66 -8.80
N LYS A 32 -3.44 5.83 -9.81
CA LYS A 32 -4.48 6.03 -10.82
C LYS A 32 -5.83 5.63 -10.27
N TYR A 33 -5.91 4.47 -9.62
CA TYR A 33 -7.10 3.95 -8.94
C TYR A 33 -6.73 2.86 -7.94
N CYS A 34 -7.68 2.48 -7.10
CA CYS A 34 -7.55 1.36 -6.17
C CYS A 34 -8.81 0.51 -6.15
N THR A 35 -8.62 -0.78 -5.89
CA THR A 35 -9.68 -1.77 -5.75
C THR A 35 -9.62 -2.42 -4.38
N GLU A 36 -10.77 -2.88 -3.89
CA GLU A 36 -10.86 -3.80 -2.78
C GLU A 36 -11.10 -5.22 -3.31
N ARG A 37 -10.30 -6.17 -2.81
CA ARG A 37 -10.47 -7.59 -3.06
C ARG A 37 -11.51 -8.14 -2.10
N ALA A 38 -12.63 -8.60 -2.65
CA ALA A 38 -13.65 -9.31 -1.92
C ALA A 38 -13.16 -10.73 -1.52
N PRO A 39 -13.70 -11.30 -0.43
CA PRO A 39 -13.32 -12.65 0.02
C PRO A 39 -13.57 -13.76 -1.00
N ASP A 40 -14.50 -13.54 -1.93
CA ASP A 40 -14.90 -14.47 -3.00
C ASP A 40 -14.07 -14.32 -4.30
N GLY A 41 -13.11 -13.38 -4.33
CA GLY A 41 -12.16 -13.20 -5.42
C GLY A 41 -12.46 -12.05 -6.38
N GLY A 42 -13.59 -11.35 -6.23
CA GLY A 42 -13.91 -10.15 -7.03
C GLY A 42 -13.10 -8.92 -6.62
N ASP A 43 -12.77 -8.05 -7.57
CA ASP A 43 -12.17 -6.72 -7.30
C ASP A 43 -13.18 -5.62 -7.58
N THR A 44 -13.45 -4.77 -6.58
CA THR A 44 -14.34 -3.61 -6.71
C THR A 44 -13.53 -2.32 -6.65
N VAL A 45 -13.72 -1.39 -7.59
CA VAL A 45 -13.07 -0.08 -7.53
C VAL A 45 -13.62 0.73 -6.37
N ILE A 46 -12.74 1.21 -5.49
CA ILE A 46 -13.10 1.98 -4.28
C ILE A 46 -12.56 3.41 -4.31
N GLY A 47 -11.75 3.76 -5.30
CA GLY A 47 -11.15 5.09 -5.40
C GLY A 47 -10.42 5.33 -6.72
N HIS A 48 -10.36 6.60 -7.10
CA HIS A 48 -9.68 7.11 -8.29
C HIS A 48 -8.80 8.29 -7.92
N ALA A 49 -7.64 8.38 -8.56
CA ALA A 49 -6.66 9.46 -8.45
C ALA A 49 -6.26 9.82 -7.01
N GLY A 50 -5.02 9.54 -6.65
CA GLY A 50 -4.54 9.93 -5.32
C GLY A 50 -3.11 9.55 -5.05
N SER A 51 -2.80 9.21 -3.80
CA SER A 51 -1.43 8.96 -3.38
C SER A 51 -1.33 8.03 -2.18
N LEU A 52 -0.16 7.40 -2.05
CA LEU A 52 0.25 6.66 -0.87
C LEU A 52 1.08 7.55 0.04
N SER A 53 0.81 7.55 1.34
CA SER A 53 1.59 8.32 2.31
C SER A 53 1.73 7.60 3.64
N ILE A 54 2.73 8.01 4.41
CA ILE A 54 2.86 7.64 5.83
C ILE A 54 2.71 8.91 6.67
N LYS A 55 1.87 8.83 7.70
CA LYS A 55 1.70 9.88 8.71
C LYS A 55 1.46 9.23 10.07
N ASP A 56 2.14 9.70 11.11
CA ASP A 56 1.96 9.24 12.49
C ASP A 56 1.98 7.69 12.64
N ASP A 57 2.96 7.05 12.01
CA ASP A 57 3.14 5.58 11.94
C ASP A 57 2.00 4.80 11.27
N GLU A 58 1.20 5.47 10.46
CA GLU A 58 0.10 4.88 9.69
C GLU A 58 0.33 5.05 8.19
N PHE A 59 0.07 3.97 7.47
CA PHE A 59 0.03 3.95 6.03
C PHE A 59 -1.36 4.35 5.55
N ILE A 60 -1.42 5.31 4.64
CA ILE A 60 -2.65 5.94 4.19
C ILE A 60 -2.73 5.83 2.66
N VAL A 61 -3.86 5.34 2.18
CA VAL A 61 -4.25 5.44 0.77
C VAL A 61 -5.24 6.59 0.66
N LEU A 62 -4.83 7.67 -0.01
CA LEU A 62 -5.67 8.81 -0.33
C LEU A 62 -6.21 8.66 -1.75
N SER A 63 -7.49 8.97 -1.95
CA SER A 63 -8.17 9.00 -3.24
C SER A 63 -9.10 10.21 -3.27
N SER A 64 -8.89 11.16 -4.19
CA SER A 64 -9.77 12.32 -4.39
C SER A 64 -10.18 13.06 -3.09
N ALA A 65 -9.23 13.22 -2.16
CA ALA A 65 -9.37 13.81 -0.82
C ALA A 65 -9.95 12.90 0.29
N ASP A 66 -10.42 11.70 -0.04
CA ASP A 66 -10.86 10.71 0.94
C ASP A 66 -9.75 9.72 1.32
N ILE A 67 -9.75 9.29 2.57
CA ILE A 67 -8.91 8.18 3.03
C ILE A 67 -9.70 6.89 2.79
N VAL A 68 -9.26 6.10 1.82
CA VAL A 68 -9.95 4.84 1.44
C VAL A 68 -9.40 3.61 2.16
N PHE A 69 -8.21 3.74 2.75
CA PHE A 69 -7.58 2.72 3.58
C PHE A 69 -6.56 3.37 4.53
N ARG A 70 -6.58 2.98 5.80
CA ARG A 70 -5.63 3.45 6.81
C ARG A 70 -5.25 2.31 7.75
N CYS A 71 -3.96 2.00 7.86
CA CYS A 71 -3.48 0.89 8.67
C CYS A 71 -2.19 1.29 9.40
N LYS A 72 -1.93 0.72 10.59
CA LYS A 72 -0.62 0.85 11.25
C LYS A 72 0.45 0.24 10.36
N VAL A 73 1.58 0.94 10.20
CA VAL A 73 2.70 0.48 9.36
C VAL A 73 3.22 -0.89 9.83
N ASP A 74 3.18 -1.14 11.14
CA ASP A 74 3.64 -2.40 11.73
C ASP A 74 2.71 -3.58 11.45
N GLU A 75 1.47 -3.33 11.07
CA GLU A 75 0.44 -4.33 10.77
C GLU A 75 0.20 -4.49 9.26
N LEU A 76 0.71 -3.56 8.45
CA LEU A 76 0.60 -3.57 7.00
C LEU A 76 1.44 -4.71 6.40
N ARG A 77 0.78 -5.61 5.68
CA ARG A 77 1.41 -6.52 4.73
C ARG A 77 1.30 -5.91 3.34
N ALA A 78 2.42 -5.69 2.68
CA ALA A 78 2.44 -5.06 1.38
C ALA A 78 3.50 -5.67 0.46
N TRP A 79 3.20 -5.75 -0.83
CA TRP A 79 4.13 -6.13 -1.88
C TRP A 79 3.76 -5.47 -3.20
N GLU A 80 4.76 -5.23 -4.04
CA GLU A 80 4.55 -4.77 -5.41
C GLU A 80 3.95 -5.90 -6.25
N LEU A 81 3.06 -5.54 -7.18
CA LEU A 81 2.55 -6.48 -8.17
C LEU A 81 3.70 -6.91 -9.10
N MET A 82 3.61 -8.12 -9.65
CA MET A 82 4.63 -8.66 -10.57
C MET A 82 4.84 -7.78 -11.82
N SER A 83 3.79 -7.06 -12.22
CA SER A 83 3.78 -6.05 -13.30
C SER A 83 4.50 -4.75 -12.94
N ASN A 84 4.84 -4.54 -11.66
CA ASN A 84 5.39 -3.29 -11.10
C ASN A 84 4.51 -2.04 -11.33
N ASP A 85 3.24 -2.21 -11.69
CA ASP A 85 2.28 -1.14 -11.92
C ASP A 85 1.38 -0.86 -10.71
N GLY A 86 1.64 -1.53 -9.59
CA GLY A 86 0.82 -1.38 -8.39
C GLY A 86 1.40 -2.11 -7.19
N ALA A 87 0.63 -2.10 -6.10
CA ALA A 87 0.91 -2.88 -4.90
C ALA A 87 -0.38 -3.43 -4.30
N MET A 88 -0.27 -4.60 -3.67
CA MET A 88 -1.31 -5.14 -2.80
C MET A 88 -1.01 -4.76 -1.37
N LEU A 89 -2.04 -4.34 -0.64
CA LEU A 89 -2.01 -3.85 0.73
C LEU A 89 -3.02 -4.64 1.55
N THR A 90 -2.58 -5.31 2.59
CA THR A 90 -3.45 -6.08 3.48
C THR A 90 -3.18 -5.71 4.94
N GLY A 91 -4.25 -5.39 5.67
CA GLY A 91 -4.14 -5.08 7.10
C GLY A 91 -5.47 -4.64 7.71
N PRO A 92 -5.49 -4.45 9.04
CA PRO A 92 -6.64 -3.90 9.75
C PRO A 92 -6.86 -2.44 9.37
N ASP A 93 -8.00 -2.14 8.74
CA ASP A 93 -8.33 -0.79 8.29
C ASP A 93 -9.05 0.00 9.38
N ILE A 94 -8.37 1.02 9.88
CA ILE A 94 -8.84 1.93 10.92
C ILE A 94 -10.10 2.67 10.46
N THR A 95 -10.25 2.97 9.16
CA THR A 95 -11.44 3.67 8.64
C THR A 95 -12.72 2.82 8.71
N GLN A 96 -12.58 1.50 8.77
CA GLN A 96 -13.68 0.54 8.85
C GLN A 96 -13.72 -0.23 10.19
N GLY A 97 -13.24 0.39 11.26
CA GLY A 97 -13.29 -0.18 12.61
C GLY A 97 -12.34 -1.37 12.84
N GLY A 98 -11.24 -1.43 12.09
CA GLY A 98 -10.18 -2.42 12.27
C GLY A 98 -10.41 -3.73 11.51
N LYS A 99 -11.36 -3.80 10.58
CA LYS A 99 -11.57 -4.98 9.74
C LYS A 99 -10.35 -5.22 8.85
N GLU A 100 -9.94 -6.47 8.71
CA GLU A 100 -8.89 -6.84 7.77
C GLU A 100 -9.41 -6.66 6.34
N ARG A 101 -8.77 -5.78 5.58
CA ARG A 101 -9.08 -5.50 4.17
C ARG A 101 -7.87 -5.77 3.30
N THR A 102 -8.13 -6.12 2.05
CA THR A 102 -7.12 -6.18 1.00
C THR A 102 -7.44 -5.14 -0.06
N VAL A 103 -6.57 -4.15 -0.20
CA VAL A 103 -6.67 -3.08 -1.19
C VAL A 103 -5.52 -3.21 -2.17
N ILE A 104 -5.84 -3.20 -3.46
CA ILE A 104 -4.86 -3.19 -4.54
C ILE A 104 -4.83 -1.79 -5.12
N VAL A 105 -3.65 -1.18 -5.14
CA VAL A 105 -3.44 0.17 -5.68
C VAL A 105 -2.69 0.08 -7.00
N TYR A 106 -3.15 0.81 -7.99
CA TYR A 106 -2.53 0.87 -9.32
C TYR A 106 -1.91 2.25 -9.50
N TYR A 107 -0.62 2.31 -9.81
CA TYR A 107 0.13 3.55 -9.95
C TYR A 107 -0.28 4.34 -11.19
N THR A 108 -0.11 5.64 -11.11
CA THR A 108 -0.11 6.46 -12.33
C THR A 108 1.16 6.18 -13.12
N TYR A 109 1.01 5.79 -14.37
CA TYR A 109 2.15 5.57 -15.27
C TYR A 109 2.79 6.91 -15.60
N TYR A 110 3.98 7.18 -15.05
CA TYR A 110 4.82 8.30 -15.51
C TYR A 110 5.64 7.82 -16.70
N ILE A 111 5.22 8.17 -17.92
CA ILE A 111 6.16 8.25 -19.05
C ILE A 111 7.08 9.41 -18.70
N LYS A 112 8.32 9.09 -18.35
CA LYS A 112 9.35 10.10 -18.06
C LYS A 112 10.00 10.54 -19.36
#